data_AF-A0A6A4WY02-F1
#
_entry.id   AF-A0A6A4WY02-F1
#
_cell.length_a   1.000
_cell.length_b   1.000
_cell.length_c   1.000
_cell.angle_alpha   90.00
_cell.angle_beta   90.00
_cell.angle_gamma   90.00
#
_symmetry.space_group_name_H-M   'P 1'
#
loop_
_entity.id
_entity.type
_entity.pdbx_description
1 polymer ?
#
loop_
_entity_poly.entity_id
_entity_poly.type
_entity_poly.pdbx_seq_one_letter_code
_entity_poly.pdbx_strand_id
1 'polypeptide(L)'
;MCDAPKINLVNMYVPPIRRGDLTDTRVQNFNPDHWPAGERTFICADISGHSPAWDRHTEEDELGRAVGEWCDGANFMAANTSQPTRQSTAEPYTLSAPVVTLHHVRWAGRVAWHPQDALSSDHRPILVDITVGERAPRQQRRRRRPRLSLAKADWTEYDRRVEDGVRAMPPWTEHTSLREANDELTRVILEAAEAAIPRGARKTPKPWWNEEVDAAVRRRNQLRGLARTDPGQGAAWREAEREVRTLIVEACRASWRDFTSQ
;
A
#
# COMPACT_ATOMS: atom_id res chain seq x y z
N MET A 1 -4.81 -15.99 -32.02
CA MET A 1 -4.25 -15.32 -30.82
C MET A 1 -4.83 -13.92 -30.79
N CYS A 2 -5.79 -13.66 -29.89
CA CYS A 2 -6.29 -12.30 -29.71
C CYS A 2 -5.24 -11.54 -28.88
N ASP A 3 -4.69 -10.46 -29.44
CA ASP A 3 -3.77 -9.58 -28.71
C ASP A 3 -4.41 -9.14 -27.40
N ALA A 4 -3.66 -9.25 -26.30
CA ALA A 4 -4.09 -8.72 -25.02
C ALA A 4 -4.46 -7.22 -25.20
N PRO A 5 -5.60 -6.74 -24.65
CA PRO A 5 -6.00 -5.37 -24.88
C PRO A 5 -4.92 -4.42 -24.36
N LYS A 6 -4.30 -3.66 -25.26
CA LYS A 6 -3.34 -2.61 -24.90
C LYS A 6 -4.07 -1.48 -24.17
N ILE A 7 -3.49 -1.03 -23.05
CA ILE A 7 -3.92 0.14 -22.27
C ILE A 7 -2.79 1.16 -22.37
N ASN A 8 -3.16 2.43 -22.58
CA ASN A 8 -2.23 3.55 -22.53
C ASN A 8 -2.38 4.21 -21.16
N LEU A 9 -1.31 4.22 -20.36
CA LEU A 9 -1.29 4.90 -19.07
C LEU A 9 -0.51 6.20 -19.19
N VAL A 10 -1.14 7.31 -18.81
CA VAL A 10 -0.53 8.63 -18.74
C VAL A 10 -0.42 9.01 -17.27
N ASN A 11 0.79 9.30 -16.82
CA ASN A 11 1.02 9.87 -15.50
C ASN A 11 1.44 11.33 -15.66
N MET A 12 0.78 12.24 -14.96
CA MET A 12 1.05 13.67 -15.12
C MET A 12 1.00 14.42 -13.78
N TYR A 13 1.73 15.52 -13.72
CA TYR A 13 1.69 16.46 -12.61
C TYR A 13 1.48 17.88 -13.17
N VAL A 14 0.44 18.57 -12.70
CA VAL A 14 0.23 20.00 -12.91
C VAL A 14 0.62 20.72 -11.62
N PRO A 15 1.68 21.54 -11.63
CA PRO A 15 2.08 22.26 -10.43
C PRO A 15 0.99 23.24 -9.97
N PRO A 16 0.67 23.29 -8.67
CA PRO A 16 -0.27 24.27 -8.13
C PRO A 16 0.32 25.68 -8.22
N ILE A 17 -0.58 26.64 -8.46
CA ILE A 17 -0.28 28.07 -8.36
C ILE A 17 -0.92 28.57 -7.07
N ARG A 18 -0.10 29.12 -6.18
CA ARG A 18 -0.55 29.54 -4.86
C ARG A 18 -1.20 30.92 -4.98
N ARG A 19 -2.49 30.96 -5.31
CA ARG A 19 -3.25 32.23 -5.49
C ARG A 19 -3.20 33.17 -4.26
N GLY A 20 -2.90 32.67 -3.06
CA GLY A 20 -2.72 33.46 -1.84
C GLY A 20 -1.28 33.95 -1.56
N ASP A 21 -0.31 33.54 -2.39
CA ASP A 21 1.08 33.98 -2.30
C ASP A 21 1.32 35.09 -3.33
N LEU A 22 1.41 36.34 -2.87
CA LEU A 22 1.62 37.51 -3.73
C LEU A 22 2.95 37.44 -4.50
N THR A 23 3.84 36.51 -4.16
CA THR A 23 5.10 36.29 -4.88
C THR A 23 4.98 35.29 -6.02
N ASP A 24 3.89 34.52 -6.10
CA ASP A 24 3.66 33.53 -7.15
C ASP A 24 2.98 34.18 -8.36
N THR A 25 3.80 34.67 -9.30
CA THR A 25 3.35 35.35 -10.53
C THR A 25 3.15 34.39 -11.72
N ARG A 26 3.21 33.08 -11.48
CA ARG A 26 3.07 32.07 -12.54
C ARG A 26 1.66 32.08 -13.11
N VAL A 27 1.54 31.80 -14.41
CA VAL A 27 0.26 31.58 -15.10
C VAL A 27 0.11 30.09 -15.40
N GLN A 28 -1.08 29.53 -15.14
CA GLN A 28 -1.36 28.14 -15.46
C GLN A 28 -1.62 28.03 -16.95
N ASN A 29 -0.65 27.51 -17.70
CA ASN A 29 -0.76 27.30 -19.15
C ASN A 29 -1.17 25.87 -19.52
N PHE A 30 -1.58 25.08 -18.52
CA PHE A 30 -2.12 23.75 -18.79
C PHE A 30 -3.42 23.83 -19.59
N ASN A 31 -3.46 23.13 -20.73
CA ASN A 31 -4.65 22.94 -21.54
C ASN A 31 -4.98 21.44 -21.66
N PRO A 32 -6.14 20.98 -21.17
CA PRO A 32 -6.54 19.57 -21.25
C PRO A 32 -6.74 19.07 -22.70
N ASP A 33 -6.95 19.94 -23.69
CA ASP A 33 -7.10 19.54 -25.10
C ASP A 33 -5.87 18.83 -25.68
N HIS A 34 -4.70 19.00 -25.06
CA HIS A 34 -3.47 18.32 -25.45
C HIS A 34 -3.31 16.94 -24.82
N TRP A 35 -4.24 16.51 -23.96
CA TRP A 35 -4.23 15.15 -23.44
C TRP A 35 -4.61 14.12 -24.49
N PRO A 36 -4.01 12.93 -24.45
CA PRO A 36 -4.38 11.85 -25.36
C PRO A 36 -5.80 11.33 -25.06
N ALA A 37 -6.76 11.66 -25.91
CA ALA A 37 -8.17 11.28 -25.77
C ALA A 37 -8.51 9.89 -26.36
N GLY A 38 -7.56 8.96 -26.32
CA GLY A 38 -7.77 7.60 -26.84
C GLY A 38 -8.71 6.78 -25.96
N GLU A 39 -9.58 5.98 -26.57
CA GLU A 39 -10.47 5.02 -25.88
C GLU A 39 -9.78 4.06 -24.89
N ARG A 40 -8.49 3.79 -25.11
CA ARG A 40 -7.66 2.89 -24.29
C ARG A 40 -6.81 3.64 -23.28
N THR A 41 -7.00 4.95 -23.15
CA THR A 41 -6.19 5.81 -22.31
C THR A 41 -6.77 5.92 -20.90
N PHE A 42 -5.88 5.82 -19.92
CA PHE A 42 -6.08 6.17 -18.53
C PHE A 42 -5.13 7.29 -18.18
N ILE A 43 -5.65 8.37 -17.60
CA ILE A 43 -4.87 9.52 -17.17
C ILE A 43 -4.89 9.52 -15.64
N CYS A 44 -3.76 9.25 -15.03
CA CYS A 44 -3.53 9.39 -13.59
C CYS A 44 -2.75 10.69 -13.39
N ALA A 45 -3.39 11.73 -12.87
CA ALA A 45 -2.75 13.03 -12.78
C ALA A 45 -2.98 13.67 -11.41
N ASP A 46 -1.92 14.22 -10.83
CA ASP A 46 -2.07 15.23 -9.78
C ASP A 46 -2.19 16.57 -10.48
N ILE A 47 -3.44 17.00 -10.66
CA ILE A 47 -3.77 18.23 -11.41
C ILE A 47 -3.84 19.45 -10.51
N SER A 48 -3.88 19.26 -9.18
CA SER A 48 -4.08 20.35 -8.23
C SER A 48 -5.29 21.25 -8.57
N GLY A 49 -6.29 20.67 -9.22
CA GLY A 49 -7.53 21.31 -9.66
C GLY A 49 -8.74 20.57 -9.09
N HIS A 50 -9.76 21.33 -8.72
CA HIS A 50 -10.91 20.84 -7.97
C HIS A 50 -12.19 20.95 -8.80
N SER A 51 -12.96 19.87 -8.89
CA SER A 51 -14.28 19.84 -9.54
C SER A 51 -15.21 18.90 -8.77
N PRO A 52 -16.53 19.17 -8.73
CA PRO A 52 -17.51 18.31 -8.07
C PRO A 52 -17.51 16.88 -8.59
N ALA A 53 -17.02 16.65 -9.82
CA ALA A 53 -16.92 15.33 -10.44
C ALA A 53 -15.94 14.38 -9.71
N TRP A 54 -14.94 14.89 -8.99
CA TRP A 54 -13.97 14.04 -8.27
C TRP A 54 -13.60 14.53 -6.87
N ASP A 55 -13.80 15.82 -6.57
CA ASP A 55 -13.53 16.43 -5.29
C ASP A 55 -14.80 17.04 -4.70
N ARG A 56 -15.26 16.46 -3.58
CA ARG A 56 -16.40 16.99 -2.81
C ARG A 56 -15.97 17.82 -1.61
N HIS A 57 -14.67 17.91 -1.35
CA HIS A 57 -14.12 18.50 -0.14
C HIS A 57 -13.65 19.94 -0.34
N THR A 58 -13.50 20.36 -1.59
CA THR A 58 -13.02 21.69 -1.97
C THR A 58 -13.92 22.21 -3.10
N GLU A 59 -14.17 23.52 -3.10
CA GLU A 59 -14.95 24.20 -4.14
C GLU A 59 -14.29 24.06 -5.51
N GLU A 60 -15.11 24.14 -6.57
CA GLU A 60 -14.61 24.08 -7.94
C GLU A 60 -13.68 25.26 -8.26
N ASP A 61 -12.58 24.98 -8.96
CA ASP A 61 -11.70 25.99 -9.52
C ASP A 61 -11.71 25.98 -11.06
N GLU A 62 -11.11 27.02 -11.66
CA GLU A 62 -11.07 27.18 -13.12
C GLU A 62 -10.42 25.99 -13.83
N LEU A 63 -9.40 25.38 -13.22
CA LEU A 63 -8.66 24.26 -13.79
C LEU A 63 -9.51 22.99 -13.74
N GLY A 64 -10.16 22.72 -12.61
CA GLY A 64 -11.07 21.60 -12.45
C GLY A 64 -12.29 21.73 -13.35
N ARG A 65 -12.88 22.93 -13.49
CA ARG A 65 -13.95 23.17 -14.46
C ARG A 65 -13.50 22.87 -15.90
N ALA A 66 -12.34 23.39 -16.31
CA ALA A 66 -11.81 23.15 -17.66
C ALA A 66 -11.54 21.66 -17.94
N VAL A 67 -11.00 20.93 -16.95
CA VAL A 67 -10.80 19.47 -17.06
C VAL A 67 -12.14 18.74 -17.09
N GLY A 68 -13.15 19.18 -16.34
CA GLY A 68 -14.51 18.63 -16.36
C GLY A 68 -15.16 18.78 -17.74
N GLU A 69 -15.13 19.99 -18.30
CA GLU A 69 -15.65 20.27 -19.65
C GLU A 69 -14.94 19.43 -20.73
N TRP A 70 -13.61 19.28 -20.61
CA TRP A 70 -12.85 18.41 -21.50
C TRP A 70 -13.27 16.94 -21.37
N CYS A 71 -13.54 16.45 -20.14
CA CYS A 71 -14.01 15.07 -19.94
C CYS A 71 -15.33 14.82 -20.67
N ASP A 72 -16.27 15.75 -20.57
CA ASP A 72 -17.56 15.67 -21.25
C ASP A 72 -17.39 15.63 -22.78
N GLY A 73 -16.52 16.49 -23.32
CA GLY A 73 -16.24 16.53 -24.76
C GLY A 73 -15.47 15.32 -25.29
N ALA A 74 -14.55 14.76 -24.51
CA ALA A 74 -13.66 13.66 -24.91
C ALA A 74 -14.24 12.26 -24.63
N ASN A 75 -15.45 12.16 -24.04
CA ASN A 75 -16.02 10.92 -23.50
C ASN A 75 -15.13 10.26 -22.42
N PHE A 76 -14.59 11.08 -21.52
CA PHE A 76 -13.86 10.64 -20.33
C PHE A 76 -14.71 10.84 -19.08
N MET A 77 -14.37 10.09 -18.04
CA MET A 77 -14.97 10.23 -16.71
C MET A 77 -13.94 9.98 -15.62
N ALA A 78 -14.17 10.54 -14.44
CA ALA A 78 -13.35 10.29 -13.27
C ALA A 78 -13.71 8.93 -12.62
N ALA A 79 -12.70 8.16 -12.26
CA ALA A 79 -12.84 6.94 -11.45
C ALA A 79 -12.89 7.23 -9.93
N ASN A 80 -12.59 8.47 -9.53
CA ASN A 80 -12.54 8.88 -8.14
C ASN A 80 -13.87 8.58 -7.42
N THR A 81 -13.79 8.03 -6.20
CA THR A 81 -14.98 7.63 -5.41
C THR A 81 -15.40 8.68 -4.38
N SER A 82 -15.13 9.96 -4.67
CA SER A 82 -15.34 11.10 -3.76
C SER A 82 -14.60 11.01 -2.41
N GLN A 83 -13.71 10.04 -2.25
CA GLN A 83 -12.78 9.99 -1.13
C GLN A 83 -11.62 10.95 -1.39
N PRO A 84 -11.06 11.59 -0.35
CA PRO A 84 -9.96 12.52 -0.53
C PRO A 84 -8.72 11.78 -1.01
N THR A 85 -7.95 12.42 -1.90
CA THR A 85 -6.62 11.93 -2.31
C THR A 85 -5.49 12.65 -1.58
N ARG A 86 -5.81 13.67 -0.79
CA ARG A 86 -4.88 14.40 0.06
C ARG A 86 -5.52 14.75 1.39
N GLN A 87 -4.74 14.61 2.46
CA GLN A 87 -5.07 15.06 3.80
C GLN A 87 -3.91 15.92 4.30
N SER A 88 -4.15 17.22 4.48
CA SER A 88 -3.13 18.15 4.94
C SER A 88 -2.71 17.82 6.37
N THR A 89 -1.40 17.78 6.63
CA THR A 89 -0.85 17.69 8.00
C THR A 89 -0.81 19.05 8.70
N ALA A 90 -0.95 20.15 7.93
CA ALA A 90 -1.05 21.51 8.46
C ALA A 90 -2.49 21.82 8.88
N GLU A 91 -2.65 22.62 9.93
CA GLU A 91 -3.97 23.10 10.37
C GLU A 91 -4.66 23.89 9.24
N PRO A 92 -5.98 23.70 9.05
CA PRO A 92 -6.92 22.96 9.90
C PRO A 92 -7.13 21.48 9.50
N TYR A 93 -6.09 20.82 8.93
CA TYR A 93 -6.09 19.40 8.52
C TYR A 93 -7.08 19.08 7.39
N THR A 94 -7.15 19.98 6.41
CA THR A 94 -8.11 19.91 5.31
C THR A 94 -7.96 18.65 4.46
N LEU A 95 -9.10 18.19 3.96
CA LEU A 95 -9.22 17.13 2.98
C LEU A 95 -9.40 17.74 1.60
N SER A 96 -8.81 17.11 0.58
CA SER A 96 -8.98 17.48 -0.82
C SER A 96 -8.69 16.28 -1.72
N ALA A 97 -9.06 16.38 -3.00
CA ALA A 97 -8.78 15.39 -4.03
C ALA A 97 -8.09 16.02 -5.25
N PRO A 98 -6.86 16.56 -5.12
CA PRO A 98 -6.09 17.15 -6.23
C PRO A 98 -5.60 16.11 -7.25
N VAL A 99 -5.70 14.83 -6.92
CA VAL A 99 -5.30 13.72 -7.78
C VAL A 99 -6.52 13.07 -8.40
N VAL A 100 -6.52 12.96 -9.72
CA VAL A 100 -7.61 12.38 -10.50
C VAL A 100 -7.13 11.17 -11.29
N THR A 101 -8.01 10.19 -11.43
CA THR A 101 -7.86 9.12 -12.43
C THR A 101 -9.00 9.23 -13.43
N LEU A 102 -8.69 9.59 -14.66
CA LEU A 102 -9.64 9.70 -15.75
C LEU A 102 -9.50 8.51 -16.70
N HIS A 103 -10.62 8.04 -17.25
CA HIS A 103 -10.63 7.04 -18.29
C HIS A 103 -11.79 7.25 -19.26
N HIS A 104 -11.66 6.73 -20.47
CA HIS A 104 -12.76 6.74 -21.43
C HIS A 104 -13.98 5.99 -20.87
N VAL A 105 -15.19 6.47 -21.13
CA VAL A 105 -16.47 5.93 -20.63
C VAL A 105 -16.68 4.45 -20.95
N ARG A 106 -16.03 3.93 -22.01
CA ARG A 106 -16.07 2.49 -22.35
C ARG A 106 -15.57 1.57 -21.23
N TRP A 107 -14.75 2.09 -20.31
CA TRP A 107 -14.24 1.34 -19.16
C TRP A 107 -15.13 1.48 -17.92
N ALA A 108 -16.26 2.19 -18.02
CA ALA A 108 -17.25 2.26 -16.95
C ALA A 108 -17.64 0.85 -16.47
N GLY A 109 -17.70 0.66 -15.16
CA GLY A 109 -17.96 -0.64 -14.52
C GLY A 109 -16.81 -1.65 -14.58
N ARG A 110 -15.66 -1.31 -15.18
CA ARG A 110 -14.45 -2.16 -15.24
C ARG A 110 -13.28 -1.61 -14.44
N VAL A 111 -13.46 -0.46 -13.81
CA VAL A 111 -12.45 0.25 -13.04
C VAL A 111 -12.90 0.28 -11.58
N ALA A 112 -12.05 -0.21 -10.68
CA ALA A 112 -12.23 -0.04 -9.24
C ALA A 112 -11.10 0.84 -8.71
N TRP A 113 -11.45 1.83 -7.88
CA TRP A 113 -10.55 2.89 -7.45
C TRP A 113 -10.49 2.94 -5.93
N HIS A 114 -9.29 2.81 -5.38
CA HIS A 114 -9.06 2.54 -3.96
C HIS A 114 -7.91 3.41 -3.42
N PRO A 115 -8.20 4.54 -2.76
CA PRO A 115 -7.17 5.33 -2.11
C PRO A 115 -6.67 4.60 -0.86
N GLN A 116 -5.36 4.69 -0.62
CA GLN A 116 -4.63 3.94 0.38
C GLN A 116 -4.00 4.89 1.41
N ASP A 117 -3.70 4.36 2.60
CA ASP A 117 -3.00 5.10 3.66
C ASP A 117 -1.54 4.62 3.83
N ALA A 118 -1.02 3.94 2.81
CA ALA A 118 0.23 3.19 2.90
C ALA A 118 1.52 4.03 2.99
N LEU A 119 1.46 5.34 2.67
CA LEU A 119 2.61 6.25 2.68
C LEU A 119 2.45 7.38 3.70
N SER A 120 3.59 7.85 4.26
CA SER A 120 3.69 9.02 5.15
C SER A 120 3.73 10.34 4.38
N SER A 121 2.93 10.45 3.33
CA SER A 121 2.70 11.68 2.58
C SER A 121 1.29 12.17 2.91
N ASP A 122 1.10 13.48 2.83
CA ASP A 122 -0.22 14.11 2.82
C ASP A 122 -1.08 13.58 1.65
N HIS A 123 -0.46 13.23 0.51
CA HIS A 123 -1.11 12.48 -0.56
C HIS A 123 -1.34 11.01 -0.19
N ARG A 124 -2.49 10.50 -0.60
CA ARG A 124 -2.93 9.11 -0.48
C ARG A 124 -2.63 8.39 -1.79
N PRO A 125 -1.81 7.33 -1.77
CA PRO A 125 -1.61 6.50 -2.97
C PRO A 125 -2.95 5.95 -3.45
N ILE A 126 -3.10 5.85 -4.77
CA ILE A 126 -4.33 5.34 -5.37
C ILE A 126 -4.01 4.00 -6.02
N LEU A 127 -4.75 2.97 -5.63
CA LEU A 127 -4.77 1.68 -6.32
C LEU A 127 -5.95 1.67 -7.28
N VAL A 128 -5.67 1.38 -8.56
CA VAL A 128 -6.69 1.30 -9.61
C VAL A 128 -6.65 -0.10 -10.21
N ASP A 129 -7.74 -0.86 -10.02
CA ASP A 129 -7.91 -2.17 -10.64
C ASP A 129 -8.70 -2.03 -11.95
N ILE A 130 -8.07 -2.42 -13.06
CA ILE A 130 -8.68 -2.35 -14.40
C ILE A 130 -8.95 -3.77 -14.89
N THR A 131 -10.22 -4.08 -15.17
CA THR A 131 -10.63 -5.37 -15.72
C THR A 131 -10.51 -5.38 -17.23
N VAL A 132 -9.62 -6.23 -17.75
CA VAL A 132 -9.26 -6.31 -19.16
C VAL A 132 -9.72 -7.65 -19.75
N GLY A 133 -10.51 -7.61 -20.83
CA GLY A 133 -11.08 -8.81 -21.46
C GLY A 133 -12.25 -9.43 -20.69
N GLU A 134 -12.60 -10.68 -21.00
CA GLU A 134 -13.48 -11.48 -20.15
C GLU A 134 -12.78 -11.78 -18.82
N ARG A 135 -13.54 -11.85 -17.73
CA ARG A 135 -13.02 -12.06 -16.37
C ARG A 135 -12.39 -13.45 -16.28
N ALA A 136 -11.13 -13.56 -16.68
CA ALA A 136 -10.37 -14.79 -16.49
C ALA A 136 -10.45 -15.15 -15.01
N PRO A 137 -10.72 -16.43 -14.65
CA PRO A 137 -10.71 -16.83 -13.25
C PRO A 137 -9.40 -16.36 -12.66
N ARG A 138 -9.46 -15.53 -11.61
CA ARG A 138 -8.29 -14.94 -10.95
C ARG A 138 -7.28 -16.07 -10.84
N GLN A 139 -6.20 -16.02 -11.63
CA GLN A 139 -5.11 -16.96 -11.42
C GLN A 139 -4.74 -16.78 -9.96
N GLN A 140 -5.01 -17.80 -9.14
CA GLN A 140 -4.65 -17.74 -7.74
C GLN A 140 -3.17 -17.42 -7.74
N ARG A 141 -2.80 -16.19 -7.33
CA ARG A 141 -1.41 -15.80 -7.21
C ARG A 141 -0.77 -16.94 -6.44
N ARG A 142 0.18 -17.65 -7.06
CA ARG A 142 0.82 -18.81 -6.42
C ARG A 142 1.23 -18.35 -5.03
N ARG A 143 0.54 -18.85 -4.00
CA ARG A 143 0.83 -18.49 -2.61
C ARG A 143 2.28 -18.88 -2.40
N ARG A 144 3.11 -17.90 -2.06
CA ARG A 144 4.53 -18.18 -1.80
C ARG A 144 4.59 -19.18 -0.66
N ARG A 145 5.45 -20.19 -0.81
CA ARG A 145 5.71 -21.13 0.29
C ARG A 145 6.30 -20.33 1.45
N PRO A 146 5.65 -20.31 2.62
CA PRO A 146 6.14 -19.56 3.76
C PRO A 146 7.39 -20.24 4.30
N ARG A 147 8.41 -19.44 4.64
CA ARG A 147 9.68 -19.90 5.19
C ARG A 147 9.65 -19.73 6.71
N LEU A 148 10.38 -20.60 7.42
CA LEU A 148 10.56 -20.48 8.86
C LEU A 148 11.29 -19.18 9.19
N SER A 149 10.82 -18.46 10.20
CA SER A 149 11.42 -17.23 10.71
C SER A 149 12.25 -17.56 11.94
N LEU A 150 13.49 -18.04 11.74
CA LEU A 150 14.38 -18.44 12.84
C LEU A 150 14.62 -17.32 13.87
N ALA A 151 14.63 -16.06 13.44
CA ALA A 151 14.74 -14.90 14.32
C ALA A 151 13.55 -14.71 15.29
N LYS A 152 12.43 -15.41 15.05
CA LYS A 152 11.21 -15.39 15.88
C LYS A 152 10.92 -16.74 16.51
N ALA A 153 11.87 -17.67 16.44
CA ALA A 153 11.73 -18.98 17.05
C ALA A 153 11.68 -18.85 18.57
N ASP A 154 10.73 -19.53 19.19
CA ASP A 154 10.78 -19.79 20.63
C ASP A 154 11.64 -21.05 20.84
N TRP A 155 12.95 -20.85 21.03
CA TRP A 155 13.88 -21.97 21.19
C TRP A 155 13.60 -22.78 22.46
N THR A 156 13.10 -22.14 23.53
CA THR A 156 12.74 -22.82 24.77
C THR A 156 11.59 -23.81 24.53
N GLU A 157 10.54 -23.37 23.84
CA GLU A 157 9.41 -24.24 23.50
C GLU A 157 9.78 -25.29 22.45
N TYR A 158 10.66 -24.96 21.52
CA TYR A 158 11.20 -25.92 20.56
C TYR A 158 11.94 -27.06 21.27
N ASP A 159 12.89 -26.71 22.14
CA ASP A 159 13.71 -27.67 22.89
C ASP A 159 12.82 -28.56 23.75
N ARG A 160 11.88 -27.97 24.50
CA ARG A 160 10.91 -28.72 25.31
C ARG A 160 10.12 -29.73 24.47
N ARG A 161 9.62 -29.32 23.30
CA ARG A 161 8.83 -30.19 22.42
C ARG A 161 9.66 -31.30 21.78
N VAL A 162 10.91 -31.03 21.42
CA VAL A 162 11.81 -32.07 20.91
C VAL A 162 12.09 -33.10 22.00
N GLU A 163 12.45 -32.66 23.21
CA GLU A 163 12.72 -33.56 24.34
C GLU A 163 11.49 -34.40 24.73
N ASP A 164 10.32 -33.78 24.83
CA ASP A 164 9.07 -34.48 25.12
C ASP A 164 8.71 -35.47 24.00
N GLY A 165 8.90 -35.06 22.74
CA GLY A 165 8.63 -35.89 21.57
C GLY A 165 9.55 -37.10 21.50
N VAL A 166 10.86 -36.91 21.71
CA VAL A 166 11.86 -37.98 21.73
C VAL A 166 11.58 -38.94 22.90
N ARG A 167 11.20 -38.43 24.07
CA ARG A 167 10.84 -39.28 25.22
C ARG A 167 9.57 -40.10 24.96
N ALA A 168 8.63 -39.55 24.19
CA ALA A 168 7.40 -40.23 23.81
C ALA A 168 7.56 -41.19 22.63
N MET A 169 8.73 -41.20 21.95
CA MET A 169 8.98 -42.12 20.84
C MET A 169 8.91 -43.58 21.33
N PRO A 170 8.34 -44.49 20.51
CA PRO A 170 8.39 -45.90 20.82
C PRO A 170 9.84 -46.39 20.87
N PRO A 171 10.18 -47.31 21.80
CA PRO A 171 11.51 -47.88 21.87
C PRO A 171 11.85 -48.58 20.55
N TRP A 172 13.07 -48.35 20.07
CA TRP A 172 13.56 -49.05 18.88
C TRP A 172 13.82 -50.51 19.23
N THR A 173 13.30 -51.40 18.40
CA THR A 173 13.45 -52.84 18.55
C THR A 173 14.28 -53.40 17.40
N GLU A 174 14.62 -54.68 17.46
CA GLU A 174 15.28 -55.39 16.36
C GLU A 174 14.48 -55.42 15.04
N HIS A 175 13.17 -55.12 15.11
CA HIS A 175 12.29 -55.01 13.94
C HIS A 175 12.13 -53.58 13.43
N THR A 176 12.62 -52.58 14.16
CA THR A 176 12.57 -51.18 13.74
C THR A 176 13.64 -50.95 12.68
N SER A 177 13.22 -50.67 11.45
CA SER A 177 14.16 -50.33 10.39
C SER A 177 14.79 -48.95 10.65
N LEU A 178 16.01 -48.74 10.13
CA LEU A 178 16.67 -47.43 10.19
C LEU A 178 15.81 -46.32 9.59
N ARG A 179 15.02 -46.65 8.55
CA ARG A 179 14.12 -45.72 7.90
C ARG A 179 13.01 -45.27 8.83
N GLU A 180 12.35 -46.21 9.50
CA GLU A 180 11.27 -45.90 10.45
C GLU A 180 11.78 -45.06 11.63
N ALA A 181 12.95 -45.41 12.18
CA ALA A 181 13.57 -44.63 13.24
C ALA A 181 13.90 -43.19 12.79
N ASN A 182 14.45 -43.03 11.58
CA ASN A 182 14.75 -41.71 11.01
C ASN A 182 13.50 -40.89 10.71
N ASP A 183 12.46 -41.51 10.15
CA ASP A 183 11.20 -40.85 9.82
C ASP A 183 10.50 -40.36 11.08
N GLU A 184 10.53 -41.15 12.16
CA GLU A 184 9.94 -40.77 13.45
C GLU A 184 10.71 -39.63 14.13
N LEU A 185 12.04 -39.69 14.16
CA LEU A 185 12.85 -38.58 14.66
C LEU A 185 12.64 -37.30 13.84
N THR A 186 12.61 -37.43 12.51
CA THR A 186 12.35 -36.30 11.60
C THR A 186 10.97 -35.71 11.85
N ARG A 187 9.95 -36.54 12.08
CA ARG A 187 8.59 -36.10 12.42
C ARG A 187 8.59 -35.27 13.70
N VAL A 188 9.22 -35.75 14.78
CA VAL A 188 9.33 -35.01 16.06
C VAL A 188 9.99 -33.65 15.86
N ILE A 189 11.12 -33.60 15.14
CA ILE A 189 11.84 -32.35 14.86
C ILE A 189 10.97 -31.38 14.06
N LEU A 190 10.28 -31.85 13.03
CA LEU A 190 9.44 -31.00 12.17
C LEU A 190 8.19 -30.48 12.88
N GLU A 191 7.55 -31.30 13.72
CA GLU A 191 6.39 -30.90 14.52
C GLU A 191 6.77 -29.87 15.59
N ALA A 192 7.90 -30.07 16.27
CA ALA A 192 8.44 -29.09 17.21
C ALA A 192 8.77 -27.77 16.51
N ALA A 193 9.42 -27.83 15.34
CA ALA A 193 9.73 -26.65 14.55
C ALA A 193 8.48 -25.91 14.07
N GLU A 194 7.44 -26.64 13.64
CA GLU A 194 6.19 -26.02 13.18
C GLU A 194 5.43 -25.32 14.31
N ALA A 195 5.48 -25.88 15.52
CA ALA A 195 4.78 -25.33 16.67
C ALA A 195 5.55 -24.20 17.37
N ALA A 196 6.88 -24.14 17.25
CA ALA A 196 7.73 -23.16 17.94
C ALA A 196 8.31 -22.08 17.01
N ILE A 197 8.36 -22.30 15.70
CA ILE A 197 8.98 -21.37 14.74
C ILE A 197 7.93 -20.81 13.77
N PRO A 198 7.54 -19.53 13.92
CA PRO A 198 6.58 -18.90 13.04
C PRO A 198 7.03 -18.92 11.57
N ARG A 199 6.09 -19.15 10.66
CA ARG A 199 6.33 -19.11 9.21
C ARG A 199 5.89 -17.78 8.61
N GLY A 200 6.69 -17.22 7.70
CA GLY A 200 6.41 -15.97 7.00
C GLY A 200 6.78 -16.00 5.53
N ALA A 201 6.07 -15.23 4.69
CA ALA A 201 6.31 -15.17 3.25
C ALA A 201 6.43 -13.72 2.73
N ARG A 202 7.08 -12.83 3.50
CA ARG A 202 7.27 -11.43 3.07
C ARG A 202 8.14 -11.38 1.82
N LYS A 203 7.66 -10.70 0.76
CA LYS A 203 8.30 -10.67 -0.57
C LYS A 203 9.68 -10.00 -0.56
N THR A 204 9.79 -8.97 0.27
CA THR A 204 10.97 -8.12 0.45
C THR A 204 10.94 -7.70 1.92
N PRO A 205 11.44 -8.55 2.84
CA PRO A 205 11.53 -8.17 4.24
C PRO A 205 12.44 -6.94 4.35
N LYS A 206 11.99 -5.95 5.12
CA LYS A 206 12.78 -4.76 5.45
C LYS A 206 13.59 -5.11 6.70
N PRO A 207 14.92 -5.23 6.65
CA PRO A 207 15.73 -5.68 7.79
C PRO A 207 15.58 -4.79 9.02
N TRP A 208 15.39 -3.49 8.80
CA TRP A 208 15.16 -2.48 9.84
C TRP A 208 13.73 -2.45 10.39
N TRP A 209 12.78 -3.21 9.84
CA TRP A 209 11.39 -3.18 10.32
C TRP A 209 11.21 -4.06 11.55
N ASN A 210 11.16 -3.42 12.72
CA ASN A 210 10.97 -4.07 14.01
C ASN A 210 9.53 -3.85 14.55
N GLU A 211 9.24 -4.39 15.74
CA GLU A 211 7.90 -4.33 16.35
C GLU A 211 7.52 -2.92 16.81
N GLU A 212 8.50 -2.13 17.24
CA GLU A 212 8.31 -0.73 17.65
C GLU A 212 7.86 0.14 16.46
N VAL A 213 8.58 0.06 15.33
CA VAL A 213 8.19 0.73 14.08
C VAL A 213 6.81 0.26 13.63
N ASP A 214 6.51 -1.03 13.73
CA ASP A 214 5.22 -1.59 13.35
C ASP A 214 4.07 -1.03 14.21
N ALA A 215 4.27 -0.96 15.53
CA ALA A 215 3.29 -0.40 16.47
C ALA A 215 3.08 1.10 16.24
N ALA A 216 4.15 1.87 16.07
CA ALA A 216 4.08 3.31 15.79
C ALA A 216 3.35 3.58 14.46
N VAL A 217 3.66 2.82 13.40
CA VAL A 217 2.97 2.93 12.11
C VAL A 217 1.48 2.62 12.23
N ARG A 218 1.11 1.57 12.98
CA ARG A 218 -0.30 1.23 13.25
C ARG A 218 -1.02 2.36 13.97
N ARG A 219 -0.43 2.90 15.04
CA ARG A 219 -0.98 4.04 15.80
C ARG A 219 -1.17 5.27 14.91
N ARG A 220 -0.16 5.65 14.14
CA ARG A 220 -0.21 6.78 13.20
C ARG A 220 -1.31 6.60 12.15
N ASN A 221 -1.50 5.39 11.61
CA ASN A 221 -2.56 5.13 10.62
C ASN A 221 -3.95 5.23 11.23
N GLN A 222 -4.14 4.75 12.47
CA GLN A 222 -5.38 4.91 13.21
C GLN A 222 -5.71 6.39 13.43
N LEU A 223 -4.74 7.17 13.93
CA LEU A 223 -4.90 8.61 14.15
C LEU A 223 -5.16 9.36 12.84
N ARG A 224 -4.49 9.00 11.74
CA ARG A 224 -4.78 9.57 10.41
C ARG A 224 -6.23 9.34 9.98
N GLY A 225 -6.77 8.15 10.26
CA GLY A 225 -8.18 7.81 10.02
C GLY A 225 -9.12 8.68 10.84
N LEU A 226 -8.85 8.82 12.14
CA LEU A 226 -9.64 9.66 13.05
C LEU A 226 -9.57 11.15 12.65
N ALA A 227 -8.39 11.65 12.28
CA ALA A 227 -8.19 13.03 11.82
C ALA A 227 -8.94 13.37 10.52
N ARG A 228 -9.38 12.36 9.74
CA ARG A 228 -10.26 12.60 8.57
C ARG A 228 -11.70 12.89 8.98
N THR A 229 -12.15 12.33 10.09
CA THR A 229 -13.52 12.51 10.59
C THR A 229 -13.63 13.63 11.60
N ASP A 230 -12.57 13.85 12.38
CA ASP A 230 -12.48 14.85 13.43
C ASP A 230 -11.13 15.59 13.33
N PRO A 231 -11.10 16.82 12.78
CA PRO A 231 -9.89 17.64 12.72
C PRO A 231 -9.22 17.89 14.08
N GLY A 232 -9.95 17.75 15.20
CA GLY A 232 -9.39 17.85 16.55
C GLY A 232 -8.32 16.78 16.84
N GLN A 233 -8.37 15.65 16.13
CA GLN A 233 -7.35 14.59 16.22
C GLN A 233 -6.10 14.87 15.37
N GLY A 234 -6.12 15.93 14.57
CA GLY A 234 -5.04 16.26 13.64
C GLY A 234 -3.69 16.50 14.34
N ALA A 235 -3.70 17.13 15.53
CA ALA A 235 -2.46 17.40 16.27
C ALA A 235 -1.81 16.09 16.75
N ALA A 236 -2.61 15.15 17.25
CA ALA A 236 -2.14 13.83 17.66
C ALA A 236 -1.63 13.02 16.46
N TRP A 237 -2.31 13.09 15.32
CA TRP A 237 -1.84 12.46 14.08
C TRP A 237 -0.50 13.04 13.62
N ARG A 238 -0.36 14.37 13.59
CA ARG A 238 0.88 15.07 13.21
C ARG A 238 2.05 14.64 14.11
N GLU A 239 1.82 14.53 15.41
CA GLU A 239 2.85 14.06 16.35
C GLU A 239 3.25 12.61 16.08
N ALA A 240 2.27 11.71 15.92
CA ALA A 240 2.54 10.32 15.59
C ALA A 240 3.27 10.15 14.24
N GLU A 241 3.06 11.06 13.29
CA GLU A 241 3.81 11.07 12.02
C GLU A 241 5.27 11.48 12.20
N ARG A 242 5.58 12.43 13.08
CA ARG A 242 6.96 12.77 13.45
C ARG A 242 7.64 11.61 14.17
N GLU A 243 6.95 11.00 15.12
CA GLU A 243 7.44 9.83 15.88
C GLU A 243 7.83 8.69 14.94
N VAL A 244 6.92 8.29 14.04
CA VAL A 244 7.19 7.24 13.03
C VAL A 244 8.38 7.60 12.15
N ARG A 245 8.51 8.85 11.72
CA ARG A 245 9.64 9.28 10.88
C ARG A 245 10.97 9.13 11.62
N THR A 246 11.03 9.55 12.88
CA THR A 246 12.22 9.40 13.73
C THR A 246 12.57 7.93 13.93
N LEU A 247 11.61 7.12 14.35
CA LEU A 247 11.81 5.68 14.60
C LEU A 247 12.29 4.94 13.34
N ILE A 248 11.74 5.24 12.17
CA ILE A 248 12.20 4.63 10.91
C ILE A 248 13.66 4.99 10.63
N VAL A 249 14.06 6.25 10.83
CA VAL A 249 15.44 6.68 10.59
C VAL A 249 16.41 5.99 11.55
N GLU A 250 16.04 5.89 12.83
CA GLU A 250 16.83 5.22 13.86
C GLU A 250 16.96 3.72 13.59
N ALA A 251 15.85 3.04 13.27
CA ALA A 251 15.85 1.62 12.95
C ALA A 251 16.66 1.31 11.67
N CYS A 252 16.57 2.17 10.65
CA CYS A 252 17.42 2.06 9.45
C CYS A 252 18.90 2.17 9.81
N ARG A 253 19.27 3.16 10.65
CA ARG A 253 20.66 3.36 11.07
C ARG A 253 21.18 2.21 11.92
N ALA A 254 20.40 1.72 12.87
CA ALA A 254 20.76 0.58 13.71
C ALA A 254 21.00 -0.67 12.85
N SER A 255 20.03 -1.00 11.98
CA SER A 255 20.15 -2.14 11.07
C SER A 255 21.36 -2.05 10.13
N TRP A 256 21.72 -0.84 9.68
CA TRP A 256 22.92 -0.65 8.87
C TRP A 256 24.21 -0.86 9.69
N ARG A 257 24.28 -0.32 10.91
CA ARG A 257 25.44 -0.54 11.80
C ARG A 257 25.65 -2.03 12.08
N ASP A 258 24.58 -2.74 12.43
CA ASP A 258 24.61 -4.17 12.72
C ASP A 258 25.03 -4.99 11.50
N PHE A 259 24.64 -4.57 10.30
CA PHE A 259 25.08 -5.21 9.06
C PHE A 259 26.57 -4.99 8.79
N THR A 260 27.10 -3.81 9.10
CA THR A 260 28.52 -3.47 8.86
C THR A 260 29.47 -3.91 9.97
N SER A 261 28.95 -4.31 11.13
CA SER A 261 29.76 -4.82 12.26
C SER A 261 29.93 -6.33 12.27
N GLN A 262 29.33 -7.04 11.30
CA GLN A 262 29.53 -8.48 11.03
C GLN A 262 30.62 -8.69 9.99
#